data_AF-A0ABD1TID1-F1
#
_entry.id   AF-A0ABD1TID1-F1
#
_cell.length_a   1.000
_cell.length_b   1.000
_cell.length_c   1.000
_cell.angle_alpha   90.00
_cell.angle_beta   90.00
_cell.angle_gamma   90.00
#
_symmetry.space_group_name_H-M   'P 1'
#
loop_
_entity.id
_entity.type
_entity.pdbx_description
1 polymer ?
#
loop_
_entity_poly.entity_id
_entity_poly.type
_entity_poly.pdbx_seq_one_letter_code
_entity_poly.pdbx_strand_id
1 'polypeptide(L)'
;MKSKSGGEVMDGSDLMELVENEKVFSNFVDHKFQELDTDCDGKLSVNELQPAVADIGAALGLPAQGSSPESDHIYREVLDEFTHGKQEKISKIEFKEVLSDILLGMAAGLKRDPEIELPDGSLRDYIIKAFEKLTVVQGMPPATDPWVANNIVEPALKSLCIEPQQPVSQETFLVEFKRAIENVVQHLKEQPAIVAHSQNTFDGSGIKRLLSNKFELDKTLDSALESVPKDHHGKISKAYMRLALDVLAPSAGLPPFGAVDQMDGIMIEALKMFNADDGKLVKKDEFKKLLTEVLGCIMLQLQGNPISVFVNSVVHEPLASSSTLLQTSSP
;
A
#
# COMPACT_ATOMS: atom_id res chain seq x y z
N MET A 1 -1.62 -16.99 0.72
CA MET A 1 -0.44 -16.14 0.48
C MET A 1 -0.76 -14.77 1.06
N LYS A 2 -0.12 -14.39 2.17
CA LYS A 2 -0.30 -13.07 2.79
C LYS A 2 0.62 -12.10 2.06
N SER A 3 0.08 -11.07 1.41
CA SER A 3 0.86 -9.93 0.97
C SER A 3 1.34 -9.18 2.21
N LYS A 4 2.63 -9.28 2.52
CA LYS A 4 3.29 -8.38 3.47
C LYS A 4 3.43 -7.03 2.77
N SER A 5 2.56 -6.08 3.09
CA SER A 5 2.87 -4.67 2.97
C SER A 5 3.39 -4.19 4.33
N GLY A 6 4.67 -4.36 4.56
CA GLY A 6 5.37 -3.84 5.72
C GLY A 6 6.69 -3.27 5.22
N GLY A 7 7.02 -2.04 5.62
CA GLY A 7 8.35 -1.48 5.32
C GLY A 7 9.41 -2.50 5.72
N GLU A 8 10.23 -2.87 4.76
CA GLU A 8 11.27 -3.87 4.92
C GLU A 8 12.48 -3.15 5.50
N VAL A 9 12.91 -3.56 6.69
CA VAL A 9 14.12 -3.03 7.30
C VAL A 9 15.28 -3.75 6.63
N MET A 10 16.10 -3.01 5.88
CA MET A 10 17.30 -3.55 5.24
C MET A 10 18.48 -3.51 6.21
N ASP A 11 18.44 -4.35 7.26
CA ASP A 11 19.49 -4.44 8.29
C ASP A 11 20.62 -5.44 7.95
N GLY A 12 20.60 -5.98 6.72
CA GLY A 12 21.57 -6.97 6.24
C GLY A 12 21.32 -8.40 6.77
N SER A 13 20.31 -8.65 7.60
CA SER A 13 20.05 -9.99 8.16
C SER A 13 19.68 -11.00 7.09
N ASP A 14 18.90 -10.62 6.08
CA ASP A 14 18.51 -11.51 4.98
C ASP A 14 19.70 -11.88 4.09
N LEU A 15 20.64 -10.96 3.87
CA LEU A 15 21.90 -11.23 3.17
C LEU A 15 22.78 -12.19 3.99
N MET A 16 22.84 -11.99 5.30
CA MET A 16 23.57 -12.88 6.20
C MET A 16 22.96 -14.29 6.22
N GLU A 17 21.63 -14.41 6.30
CA GLU A 17 20.93 -15.69 6.22
C GLU A 17 21.15 -16.39 4.87
N LEU A 18 21.12 -15.62 3.77
CA LEU A 18 21.39 -16.15 2.43
C LEU A 18 22.79 -16.76 2.37
N VAL A 19 23.82 -16.05 2.82
CA VAL A 19 25.21 -16.51 2.75
C VAL A 19 25.49 -17.65 3.75
N GLU A 20 24.92 -17.60 4.96
CA GLU A 20 25.07 -18.66 5.97
C GLU A 20 24.38 -19.97 5.54
N ASN A 21 23.33 -19.90 4.73
CA ASN A 21 22.67 -21.07 4.17
C ASN A 21 23.40 -21.60 2.93
N GLU A 22 24.45 -22.40 3.16
CA GLU A 22 25.33 -22.93 2.10
C GLU A 22 24.60 -23.52 0.90
N LYS A 23 23.50 -24.24 1.13
CA LYS A 23 22.73 -24.88 0.06
C LYS A 23 21.98 -23.86 -0.79
N VAL A 24 21.34 -22.87 -0.15
CA VAL A 24 20.61 -21.81 -0.85
C VAL A 24 21.60 -20.91 -1.58
N PHE A 25 22.67 -20.51 -0.91
CA PHE A 25 23.73 -19.71 -1.50
C PHE A 25 24.37 -20.40 -2.71
N SER A 26 24.70 -21.69 -2.59
CA SER A 26 25.29 -22.43 -3.71
C SER A 26 24.34 -22.53 -4.89
N ASN A 27 23.05 -22.73 -4.68
CA ASN A 27 22.08 -22.74 -5.78
C ASN A 27 21.95 -21.36 -6.45
N PHE A 28 21.98 -20.28 -5.66
CA PHE A 28 21.96 -18.91 -6.17
C PHE A 28 23.20 -18.61 -7.01
N VAL A 29 24.38 -18.96 -6.50
CA VAL A 29 25.67 -18.82 -7.20
C VAL A 29 25.67 -19.63 -8.48
N ASP A 30 25.17 -20.86 -8.46
CA ASP A 30 25.10 -21.74 -9.63
C ASP A 30 24.26 -21.13 -10.75
N HIS A 31 23.07 -20.64 -10.40
CA HIS A 31 22.18 -19.97 -11.34
C HIS A 31 22.81 -18.69 -11.90
N LYS A 32 23.37 -17.85 -11.03
CA LYS A 32 23.99 -16.58 -11.43
C LYS A 32 25.22 -16.78 -12.29
N PHE A 33 26.06 -17.77 -11.97
CA PHE A 33 27.23 -18.11 -12.77
C PHE A 33 26.81 -18.55 -14.18
N GLN A 34 25.79 -19.40 -14.29
CA GLN A 34 25.28 -19.87 -15.58
C GLN A 34 24.68 -18.74 -16.42
N GLU A 35 24.06 -17.73 -15.80
CA GLU A 35 23.56 -16.54 -16.51
C GLU A 35 24.70 -15.70 -17.09
N LEU A 36 25.85 -15.64 -16.40
CA LEU A 36 26.99 -14.81 -16.79
C LEU A 36 27.96 -15.52 -17.73
N ASP A 37 28.10 -16.85 -17.64
CA ASP A 37 28.95 -17.68 -18.49
C ASP A 37 28.32 -17.87 -19.88
N THR A 38 28.29 -16.79 -20.64
CA THR A 38 27.59 -16.71 -21.94
C THR A 38 28.28 -17.54 -23.02
N ASP A 39 29.60 -17.70 -22.94
CA ASP A 39 30.34 -18.55 -23.88
C ASP A 39 30.42 -20.03 -23.45
N CYS A 40 29.86 -20.36 -22.28
CA CYS A 40 29.79 -21.70 -21.70
C CYS A 40 31.16 -22.37 -21.54
N ASP A 41 32.23 -21.59 -21.30
CA ASP A 41 33.57 -22.14 -21.14
C ASP A 41 33.88 -22.56 -19.68
N GLY A 42 32.92 -22.35 -18.77
CA GLY A 42 33.03 -22.69 -17.37
C GLY A 42 33.83 -21.69 -16.54
N LYS A 43 34.13 -20.51 -17.10
CA LYS A 43 34.83 -19.41 -16.44
C LYS A 43 34.20 -18.07 -16.82
N LEU A 44 34.32 -17.06 -15.95
CA LEU A 44 33.80 -15.72 -16.22
C LEU A 44 34.93 -14.77 -16.59
N SER A 45 34.82 -14.15 -17.76
CA SER A 45 35.69 -13.05 -18.16
C SER A 45 35.23 -11.71 -17.57
N VAL A 46 36.10 -10.69 -17.60
CA VAL A 46 35.75 -9.31 -17.20
C VAL A 46 34.52 -8.80 -17.96
N ASN A 47 34.42 -9.11 -19.25
CA ASN A 47 33.30 -8.69 -20.10
C ASN A 47 31.97 -9.33 -19.69
N GLU A 48 32.01 -10.54 -19.12
CA GLU A 48 30.84 -11.27 -18.65
C GLU A 48 30.42 -10.82 -17.24
N LEU A 49 31.38 -10.41 -16.41
CA LEU A 49 31.11 -9.86 -15.08
C LEU A 49 30.62 -8.41 -15.13
N GLN A 50 31.10 -7.62 -16.09
CA GLN A 50 30.84 -6.19 -16.16
C GLN A 50 29.35 -5.80 -16.13
N PRO A 51 28.43 -6.47 -16.87
CA PRO A 51 27.00 -6.18 -16.77
C PRO A 51 26.44 -6.40 -15.35
N ALA A 52 26.82 -7.50 -14.70
CA ALA A 52 26.35 -7.79 -13.34
C ALA A 52 26.86 -6.78 -12.31
N VAL A 53 28.13 -6.39 -12.42
CA VAL A 53 28.72 -5.38 -11.53
C VAL A 53 28.07 -4.01 -11.76
N ALA A 54 27.75 -3.66 -13.00
CA ALA A 54 27.02 -2.44 -13.33
C ALA A 54 25.59 -2.44 -12.78
N ASP A 55 24.87 -3.56 -12.91
CA ASP A 55 23.51 -3.72 -12.36
C ASP A 55 23.50 -3.61 -10.82
N ILE A 56 24.49 -4.21 -10.15
CA ILE A 56 24.67 -4.08 -8.70
C ILE A 56 24.98 -2.63 -8.32
N GLY A 57 25.90 -1.98 -9.04
CA GLY A 57 26.21 -0.57 -8.82
C GLY A 57 24.99 0.33 -8.95
N ALA A 58 24.18 0.11 -9.99
CA ALA A 58 22.93 0.84 -10.20
C ALA A 58 21.92 0.60 -9.06
N ALA A 59 21.78 -0.65 -8.61
CA ALA A 59 20.92 -0.99 -7.48
C ALA A 59 21.37 -0.33 -6.17
N LEU A 60 22.67 -0.07 -6.02
CA LEU A 60 23.26 0.64 -4.88
C LEU A 60 23.33 2.17 -5.07
N GLY A 61 22.70 2.70 -6.12
CA GLY A 61 22.67 4.14 -6.39
C GLY A 61 24.00 4.73 -6.87
N LEU A 62 24.95 3.88 -7.30
CA LEU A 62 26.20 4.37 -7.90
C LEU A 62 25.92 5.00 -9.27
N PRO A 63 26.68 6.04 -9.67
CA PRO A 63 26.62 6.58 -11.02
C PRO A 63 26.88 5.49 -12.06
N ALA A 64 26.28 5.59 -13.25
CA ALA A 64 26.50 4.63 -14.32
C ALA A 64 27.98 4.57 -14.74
N GLN A 65 28.49 3.38 -15.06
CA GLN A 65 29.84 3.24 -15.62
C GLN A 65 29.95 4.06 -16.93
N GLY A 66 31.05 4.81 -17.08
CA GLY A 66 31.30 5.75 -18.17
C GLY A 66 30.75 7.16 -17.96
N SER A 67 30.07 7.42 -16.84
CA SER A 67 29.50 8.74 -16.52
C SER A 67 30.56 9.73 -16.01
N SER A 68 31.56 9.25 -15.28
CA SER A 68 32.71 10.05 -14.82
C SER A 68 33.97 9.20 -14.61
N PRO A 69 35.18 9.80 -14.63
CA PRO A 69 36.43 9.08 -14.33
C PRO A 69 36.44 8.40 -12.96
N GLU A 70 35.76 8.98 -11.98
CA GLU A 70 35.63 8.45 -10.61
C GLU A 70 34.73 7.22 -10.60
N SER A 71 33.59 7.27 -11.30
CA SER A 71 32.71 6.10 -11.45
C SER A 71 33.44 4.94 -12.13
N ASP A 72 34.19 5.21 -13.20
CA ASP A 72 34.97 4.21 -13.92
C ASP A 72 36.05 3.58 -13.05
N HIS A 73 36.65 4.37 -12.15
CA HIS A 73 37.63 3.86 -11.21
C HIS A 73 37.01 2.88 -10.21
N ILE A 74 35.81 3.17 -9.68
CA ILE A 74 35.09 2.31 -8.73
C ILE A 74 34.74 0.98 -9.40
N TYR A 75 34.13 1.01 -10.59
CA TYR A 75 33.77 -0.23 -11.31
C TYR A 75 35.01 -1.06 -11.67
N ARG A 76 36.11 -0.42 -12.05
CA ARG A 76 37.37 -1.12 -12.32
C ARG A 76 37.94 -1.78 -11.06
N GLU A 77 37.94 -1.09 -9.93
CA GLU A 77 38.45 -1.61 -8.66
C GLU A 77 37.65 -2.85 -8.21
N VAL A 78 36.32 -2.82 -8.35
CA VAL A 78 35.47 -3.98 -8.07
C VAL A 78 35.77 -5.16 -9.02
N LEU A 79 35.92 -4.90 -10.33
CA LEU A 79 36.26 -5.95 -11.31
C LEU A 79 37.67 -6.52 -11.09
N ASP A 80 38.62 -5.68 -10.66
CA ASP A 80 39.97 -6.10 -10.31
C ASP A 80 39.96 -6.98 -9.05
N GLU A 81 39.04 -6.77 -8.11
CA GLU A 81 38.86 -7.63 -6.93
C GLU A 81 38.43 -9.04 -7.33
N PHE A 82 37.49 -9.17 -8.28
CA PHE A 82 37.10 -10.49 -8.83
C PHE A 82 38.26 -11.17 -9.56
N THR A 83 39.06 -10.41 -10.30
CA THR A 83 40.07 -10.94 -11.23
C THR A 83 41.49 -10.92 -10.67
N HIS A 84 41.67 -10.54 -9.40
CA HIS A 84 42.96 -10.33 -8.75
C HIS A 84 43.91 -9.41 -9.54
N GLY A 85 43.35 -8.41 -10.24
CA GLY A 85 44.07 -7.49 -11.11
C GLY A 85 44.74 -8.12 -12.34
N LYS A 86 44.48 -9.40 -12.61
CA LYS A 86 44.90 -10.09 -13.83
C LYS A 86 43.66 -10.22 -14.70
N GLN A 87 43.70 -9.75 -15.94
CA GLN A 87 42.61 -9.88 -16.92
C GLN A 87 42.39 -11.36 -17.35
N GLU A 88 42.36 -12.29 -16.40
CA GLU A 88 42.16 -13.72 -16.57
C GLU A 88 40.71 -14.09 -16.23
N LYS A 89 40.22 -15.15 -16.88
CA LYS A 89 38.88 -15.67 -16.59
C LYS A 89 38.87 -16.37 -15.23
N ILE A 90 37.85 -16.11 -14.42
CA ILE A 90 37.72 -16.66 -13.06
C ILE A 90 36.87 -17.92 -13.06
N SER A 91 37.22 -18.88 -12.21
CA SER A 91 36.43 -20.09 -12.02
C SER A 91 35.18 -19.83 -11.18
N LYS A 92 34.23 -20.78 -11.23
CA LYS A 92 33.04 -20.77 -10.37
C LYS A 92 33.34 -20.74 -8.87
N ILE A 93 34.44 -21.37 -8.45
CA ILE A 93 34.85 -21.39 -7.05
C ILE A 93 35.29 -19.99 -6.61
N GLU A 94 36.15 -19.35 -7.41
CA GLU A 94 36.61 -17.98 -7.14
C GLU A 94 35.44 -16.98 -7.17
N PHE A 95 34.53 -17.10 -8.14
CA PHE A 95 33.32 -16.28 -8.18
C PHE A 95 32.46 -16.43 -6.92
N LYS A 96 32.30 -17.67 -6.43
CA LYS A 96 31.55 -17.96 -5.20
C LYS A 96 32.18 -17.29 -3.98
N GLU A 97 33.50 -17.40 -3.83
CA GLU A 97 34.24 -16.86 -2.69
C GLU A 97 34.16 -15.33 -2.67
N VAL A 98 34.47 -14.67 -3.80
CA VAL A 98 34.43 -13.20 -3.88
C VAL A 98 33.01 -12.67 -3.68
N LEU A 99 31.99 -13.31 -4.29
CA LEU A 99 30.60 -12.91 -4.09
C LEU A 99 30.16 -13.07 -2.62
N SER A 100 30.61 -14.13 -1.95
CA SER A 100 30.35 -14.35 -0.52
C SER A 100 30.93 -13.22 0.32
N ASP A 101 32.20 -12.88 0.09
CA ASP A 101 32.90 -11.83 0.86
C ASP A 101 32.27 -10.45 0.64
N ILE A 102 31.85 -10.13 -0.59
CA ILE A 102 31.13 -8.90 -0.91
C ILE A 102 29.78 -8.84 -0.19
N LEU A 103 28.96 -9.90 -0.28
CA LEU A 103 27.64 -9.92 0.36
C LEU A 103 27.75 -9.88 1.88
N LEU A 104 28.77 -10.51 2.47
CA LEU A 104 29.05 -10.41 3.90
C LEU A 104 29.55 -9.02 4.28
N GLY A 105 30.38 -8.38 3.46
CA GLY A 105 30.81 -7.00 3.64
C GLY A 105 29.64 -6.03 3.61
N MET A 106 28.72 -6.20 2.66
CA MET A 106 27.47 -5.44 2.55
C MET A 106 26.56 -5.69 3.75
N ALA A 107 26.34 -6.95 4.13
CA ALA A 107 25.55 -7.31 5.31
C ALA A 107 26.14 -6.70 6.60
N ALA A 108 27.47 -6.74 6.75
CA ALA A 108 28.15 -6.13 7.88
C ALA A 108 28.06 -4.59 7.87
N GLY A 109 28.11 -3.97 6.69
CA GLY A 109 27.86 -2.53 6.51
C GLY A 109 26.44 -2.14 6.92
N LEU A 110 25.44 -2.82 6.35
CA LEU A 110 24.02 -2.63 6.68
C LEU A 110 23.70 -2.92 8.15
N LYS A 111 24.40 -3.88 8.76
CA LYS A 111 24.25 -4.15 10.20
C LYS A 111 24.84 -3.04 11.08
N ARG A 112 25.85 -2.32 10.60
CA ARG A 112 26.46 -1.19 11.31
C ARG A 112 25.63 0.08 11.19
N ASP A 113 25.07 0.32 10.01
CA ASP A 113 24.13 1.41 9.71
C ASP A 113 22.91 0.85 8.96
N PRO A 114 21.89 0.36 9.70
CA PRO A 114 20.68 -0.18 9.08
C PRO A 114 19.91 0.95 8.40
N GLU A 115 19.89 0.93 7.07
CA GLU A 115 19.16 1.89 6.28
C GLU A 115 17.69 1.45 6.26
N ILE A 116 16.85 2.22 6.96
CA ILE A 116 15.42 2.18 6.73
C ILE A 116 15.20 3.17 5.59
N GLU A 117 14.69 2.70 4.44
CA GLU A 117 14.10 3.59 3.44
C GLU A 117 12.90 4.29 4.09
N LEU A 118 13.22 5.43 4.68
CA LEU A 118 12.31 6.40 5.24
C LEU A 118 12.06 7.38 4.07
N PRO A 119 10.96 7.22 3.30
CA PRO A 119 10.71 8.06 2.13
C PRO A 119 10.61 9.53 2.54
N ASP A 120 11.45 10.40 1.97
CA ASP A 120 11.51 11.88 2.14
C ASP A 120 10.39 12.45 3.02
N GLY A 121 10.60 12.39 4.34
CA GLY A 121 9.58 12.72 5.33
C GLY A 121 10.23 13.20 6.61
N SER A 122 9.58 14.14 7.30
CA SER A 122 10.04 14.63 8.59
C SER A 122 9.81 13.59 9.70
N LEU A 123 10.55 13.68 10.82
CA LEU A 123 10.29 12.87 12.03
C LEU A 123 8.80 12.89 12.43
N ARG A 124 8.17 14.06 12.28
CA ARG A 124 6.75 14.25 12.54
C ARG A 124 5.88 13.37 11.65
N ASP A 125 6.19 13.28 10.36
CA ASP A 125 5.46 12.45 9.40
C ASP A 125 5.58 10.96 9.74
N TYR A 126 6.76 10.52 10.20
CA TYR A 126 6.94 9.13 10.66
C TYR A 126 6.15 8.82 11.92
N ILE A 127 6.11 9.75 12.89
CA ILE A 127 5.32 9.57 14.10
C ILE A 127 3.83 9.54 13.78
N ILE A 128 3.34 10.39 12.87
CA ILE A 128 1.95 10.37 12.40
C ILE A 128 1.62 9.02 11.75
N LYS A 129 2.46 8.56 10.80
CA LYS A 129 2.31 7.24 10.18
C LYS A 129 2.31 6.12 11.21
N ALA A 130 3.15 6.20 12.25
CA ALA A 130 3.18 5.22 13.32
C ALA A 130 1.89 5.22 14.16
N PHE A 131 1.30 6.39 14.44
CA PHE A 131 -0.01 6.49 15.07
C PHE A 131 -1.14 5.93 14.22
N GLU A 132 -1.09 6.08 12.89
CA GLU A 132 -2.04 5.45 11.97
C GLU A 132 -1.98 3.91 11.99
N LYS A 133 -0.85 3.33 12.42
CA LYS A 133 -0.72 1.87 12.60
C LYS A 133 -1.26 1.38 13.94
N LEU A 134 -1.42 2.26 14.92
CA LEU A 134 -2.05 1.91 16.19
C LEU A 134 -3.56 1.91 16.03
N THR A 135 -4.21 0.87 16.57
CA THR A 135 -5.67 0.73 16.50
C THR A 135 -6.30 0.91 17.88
N VAL A 136 -7.62 0.95 17.90
CA VAL A 136 -8.42 1.04 19.14
C VAL A 136 -8.09 -0.10 20.11
N VAL A 137 -7.66 -1.27 19.60
CA VAL A 137 -7.22 -2.40 20.43
C VAL A 137 -5.98 -2.05 21.26
N GLN A 138 -5.07 -1.24 20.72
CA GLN A 138 -3.91 -0.71 21.44
C GLN A 138 -4.25 0.57 22.24
N GLY A 139 -5.54 0.95 22.32
CA GLY A 139 -6.01 2.12 23.06
C GLY A 139 -5.88 3.44 22.31
N MET A 140 -5.47 3.42 21.03
CA MET A 140 -5.37 4.60 20.19
C MET A 140 -6.67 4.81 19.41
N PRO A 141 -7.40 5.92 19.58
CA PRO A 141 -8.52 6.26 18.70
C PRO A 141 -8.02 6.51 17.26
N PRO A 142 -8.87 6.39 16.23
CA PRO A 142 -8.45 6.51 14.84
C PRO A 142 -7.69 7.82 14.59
N ALA A 143 -6.38 7.74 14.34
CA ALA A 143 -5.52 8.92 14.19
C ALA A 143 -5.89 9.78 12.98
N THR A 144 -6.53 9.17 11.98
CA THR A 144 -7.07 9.83 10.78
C THR A 144 -8.37 10.61 11.03
N ASP A 145 -9.02 10.41 12.18
CA ASP A 145 -10.23 11.16 12.52
C ASP A 145 -9.88 12.65 12.74
N PRO A 146 -10.59 13.60 12.11
CA PRO A 146 -10.25 15.01 12.18
C PRO A 146 -10.20 15.57 13.61
N TRP A 147 -11.03 15.07 14.53
CA TRP A 147 -11.00 15.54 15.90
C TRP A 147 -9.82 14.96 16.67
N VAL A 148 -9.51 13.68 16.47
CA VAL A 148 -8.34 13.03 17.09
C VAL A 148 -7.06 13.68 16.59
N ALA A 149 -6.96 13.93 15.28
CA ALA A 149 -5.84 14.62 14.67
C ALA A 149 -5.62 15.99 15.33
N ASN A 150 -6.66 16.82 15.45
CA ASN A 150 -6.53 18.20 15.94
C ASN A 150 -6.42 18.34 17.46
N ASN A 151 -7.07 17.46 18.23
CA ASN A 151 -7.18 17.61 19.70
C ASN A 151 -6.25 16.66 20.47
N ILE A 152 -5.77 15.58 19.85
CA ILE A 152 -4.94 14.57 20.50
C ILE A 152 -3.56 14.48 19.84
N VAL A 153 -3.51 14.18 18.54
CA VAL A 153 -2.24 13.92 17.82
C VAL A 153 -1.44 15.21 17.67
N GLU A 154 -2.02 16.26 17.09
CA GLU A 154 -1.33 17.54 16.87
C GLU A 154 -0.75 18.14 18.16
N PRO A 155 -1.52 18.25 19.27
CA PRO A 155 -0.99 18.70 20.55
C PRO A 155 0.14 17.81 21.10
N ALA A 156 0.04 16.49 20.93
CA ALA A 156 1.07 15.56 21.38
C ALA A 156 2.40 15.71 20.63
N LEU A 157 2.36 16.21 19.40
CA LEU A 157 3.54 16.44 18.54
C LEU A 157 4.17 17.82 18.75
N LYS A 158 3.50 18.77 19.40
CA LYS A 158 4.04 20.13 19.63
C LYS A 158 5.27 20.15 20.53
N SER A 159 5.43 19.18 21.42
CA SER A 159 6.59 19.08 22.31
C SER A 159 7.78 18.36 21.68
N LEU A 160 7.69 17.97 20.41
CA LEU A 160 8.81 17.34 19.71
C LEU A 160 9.89 18.38 19.44
N CYS A 161 11.12 18.06 19.86
CA CYS A 161 12.29 18.87 19.52
C CYS A 161 12.71 18.53 18.09
N ILE A 162 12.17 19.26 17.12
CA ILE A 162 12.54 19.09 15.71
C ILE A 162 13.71 20.03 15.41
N GLU A 163 14.94 19.52 15.40
CA GLU A 163 16.04 20.24 14.76
C GLU A 163 15.88 20.17 13.24
N PRO A 164 16.03 21.29 12.48
CA PRO A 164 15.49 21.36 11.13
C PRO A 164 16.21 20.53 10.05
N GLN A 165 17.32 19.84 10.33
CA GLN A 165 18.20 19.30 9.27
C GLN A 165 18.98 18.02 9.60
N GLN A 166 18.55 17.19 10.56
CA GLN A 166 19.22 15.90 10.79
C GLN A 166 18.45 14.73 10.18
N PRO A 167 19.13 13.78 9.50
CA PRO A 167 18.52 12.51 9.16
C PRO A 167 17.99 11.86 10.44
N VAL A 168 16.74 11.40 10.39
CA VAL A 168 16.05 10.83 11.55
C VAL A 168 16.66 9.47 11.86
N SER A 169 17.47 9.38 12.90
CA SER A 169 17.97 8.08 13.38
C SER A 169 16.85 7.28 14.02
N GLN A 170 16.94 5.95 14.01
CA GLN A 170 15.99 5.06 14.69
C GLN A 170 15.90 5.35 16.19
N GLU A 171 17.03 5.62 16.85
CA GLU A 171 17.05 5.93 18.28
C GLU A 171 16.29 7.24 18.55
N THR A 172 16.50 8.26 17.73
CA THR A 172 15.74 9.51 17.77
C THR A 172 14.24 9.26 17.57
N PHE A 173 13.88 8.47 16.55
CA PHE A 173 12.47 8.10 16.32
C PHE A 173 11.85 7.41 17.53
N LEU A 174 12.50 6.41 18.12
CA LEU A 174 11.95 5.66 19.24
C LEU A 174 11.77 6.53 20.49
N VAL A 175 12.76 7.37 20.79
CA VAL A 175 12.70 8.29 21.94
C VAL A 175 11.56 9.29 21.77
N GLU A 176 11.44 9.89 20.59
CA GLU A 176 10.43 10.90 20.31
C GLU A 176 9.04 10.30 20.10
N PHE A 177 8.92 9.11 19.52
CA PHE A 177 7.67 8.37 19.40
C PHE A 177 7.13 7.97 20.77
N LYS A 178 8.00 7.48 21.67
CA LYS A 178 7.60 7.17 23.06
C LYS A 178 7.10 8.42 23.77
N ARG A 179 7.80 9.57 23.63
CA ARG A 179 7.36 10.85 24.20
C ARG A 179 6.01 11.28 23.63
N ALA A 180 5.81 11.14 22.31
CA ALA A 180 4.55 11.45 21.66
C ALA A 180 3.41 10.56 22.18
N ILE A 181 3.65 9.25 22.39
CA ILE A 181 2.67 8.35 23.03
C ILE A 181 2.31 8.83 24.43
N GLU A 182 3.31 9.19 25.27
CA GLU A 182 3.07 9.68 26.62
C GLU A 182 2.19 10.95 26.62
N ASN A 183 2.42 11.85 25.67
CA ASN A 183 1.59 13.04 25.50
C ASN A 183 0.18 12.71 24.99
N VAL A 184 0.04 11.79 24.03
CA VAL A 184 -1.27 11.31 23.57
C VAL A 184 -2.07 10.74 24.73
N VAL A 185 -1.44 9.92 25.59
CA VAL A 185 -2.07 9.37 26.79
C VAL A 185 -2.53 10.49 27.72
N GLN A 186 -1.74 11.54 27.90
CA GLN A 186 -2.13 12.69 28.72
C GLN A 186 -3.33 13.44 28.13
N HIS A 187 -3.33 13.72 26.84
CA HIS A 187 -4.45 14.38 26.16
C HIS A 187 -5.72 13.54 26.17
N LEU A 188 -5.62 12.21 26.04
CA LEU A 188 -6.77 11.31 26.14
C LEU A 188 -7.34 11.22 27.56
N LYS A 189 -6.54 11.43 28.61
CA LYS A 189 -7.04 11.55 29.99
C LYS A 189 -7.85 12.83 30.19
N GLU A 190 -7.42 13.92 29.57
CA GLU A 190 -8.09 15.22 29.65
C GLU A 190 -9.33 15.30 28.76
N GLN A 191 -9.26 14.70 27.57
CA GLN A 191 -10.30 14.69 26.55
C GLN A 191 -10.49 13.26 26.03
N PRO A 192 -11.24 12.42 26.76
CA PRO A 192 -11.46 11.03 26.36
C PRO A 192 -12.21 10.97 25.03
N ALA A 193 -11.69 10.18 24.10
CA ALA A 193 -12.35 9.86 22.84
C ALA A 193 -13.26 8.63 23.00
N ILE A 194 -14.53 8.76 22.65
CA ILE A 194 -15.45 7.62 22.55
C ILE A 194 -15.38 7.10 21.13
N VAL A 195 -15.04 5.82 20.94
CA VAL A 195 -14.94 5.23 19.60
C VAL A 195 -16.11 4.28 19.37
N ALA A 196 -16.91 4.57 18.35
CA ALA A 196 -17.90 3.64 17.82
C ALA A 196 -17.23 2.65 16.86
N HIS A 197 -17.56 1.38 17.05
CA HIS A 197 -17.20 0.29 16.15
C HIS A 197 -18.37 0.01 15.23
N SER A 198 -18.21 0.30 13.93
CA SER A 198 -19.18 -0.06 12.91
C SER A 198 -18.63 -1.20 12.06
N GLN A 199 -19.44 -2.23 11.83
CA GLN A 199 -19.15 -3.28 10.87
C GLN A 199 -20.22 -3.23 9.77
N ASN A 200 -19.81 -2.88 8.56
CA ASN A 200 -20.66 -3.01 7.39
C ASN A 200 -20.39 -4.35 6.73
N THR A 201 -21.44 -5.14 6.51
CA THR A 201 -21.33 -6.42 5.80
C THR A 201 -22.08 -6.36 4.48
N PHE A 202 -21.38 -6.67 3.40
CA PHE A 202 -21.90 -6.76 2.04
C PHE A 202 -22.08 -8.25 1.70
N ASP A 203 -23.33 -8.73 1.76
CA ASP A 203 -23.71 -10.14 1.56
C ASP A 203 -24.65 -10.33 0.35
N GLY A 204 -24.86 -9.27 -0.43
CA GLY A 204 -25.76 -9.25 -1.58
C GLY A 204 -27.25 -9.15 -1.21
N SER A 205 -27.61 -9.04 0.08
CA SER A 205 -29.02 -8.91 0.52
C SER A 205 -29.68 -7.63 0.00
N GLY A 206 -28.93 -6.50 -0.03
CA GLY A 206 -29.40 -5.23 -0.58
C GLY A 206 -29.75 -5.33 -2.07
N ILE A 207 -28.88 -5.99 -2.85
CA ILE A 207 -29.13 -6.24 -4.27
C ILE A 207 -30.32 -7.17 -4.44
N LYS A 208 -30.40 -8.26 -3.67
CA LYS A 208 -31.52 -9.19 -3.71
C LYS A 208 -32.85 -8.49 -3.43
N ARG A 209 -32.88 -7.59 -2.44
CA ARG A 209 -34.05 -6.76 -2.12
C ARG A 209 -34.44 -5.88 -3.32
N LEU A 210 -33.48 -5.17 -3.90
CA LEU A 210 -33.72 -4.30 -5.06
C LEU A 210 -34.25 -5.10 -6.27
N LEU A 211 -33.59 -6.21 -6.62
CA LEU A 211 -33.99 -7.08 -7.74
C LEU A 211 -35.37 -7.73 -7.53
N SER A 212 -35.79 -7.93 -6.28
CA SER A 212 -37.11 -8.50 -5.97
C SER A 212 -38.25 -7.47 -6.11
N ASN A 213 -37.95 -6.18 -6.10
CA ASN A 213 -38.92 -5.11 -6.21
C ASN A 213 -38.86 -4.44 -7.59
N LYS A 214 -39.67 -4.95 -8.54
CA LYS A 214 -39.67 -4.47 -9.94
C LYS A 214 -39.88 -2.95 -10.06
N PHE A 215 -40.79 -2.37 -9.27
CA PHE A 215 -41.07 -0.94 -9.35
C PHE A 215 -39.89 -0.10 -8.89
N GLU A 216 -39.27 -0.48 -7.76
CA GLU A 216 -38.08 0.20 -7.24
C GLU A 216 -36.88 0.02 -8.18
N LEU A 217 -36.67 -1.19 -8.71
CA LEU A 217 -35.63 -1.47 -9.70
C LEU A 217 -35.80 -0.59 -10.95
N ASP A 218 -36.99 -0.59 -11.56
CA ASP A 218 -37.25 0.18 -12.77
C ASP A 218 -37.05 1.69 -12.53
N LYS A 219 -37.53 2.20 -11.38
CA LYS A 219 -37.34 3.60 -10.99
C LYS A 219 -35.87 3.97 -10.84
N THR A 220 -35.10 3.16 -10.12
CA THR A 220 -33.68 3.44 -9.86
C THR A 220 -32.86 3.29 -11.13
N LEU A 221 -33.17 2.31 -11.99
CA LEU A 221 -32.58 2.20 -13.32
C LEU A 221 -32.87 3.45 -14.16
N ASP A 222 -34.11 3.94 -14.18
CA ASP A 222 -34.44 5.18 -14.88
C ASP A 222 -33.65 6.37 -14.35
N SER A 223 -33.54 6.53 -13.03
CA SER A 223 -32.71 7.57 -12.41
C SER A 223 -31.23 7.48 -12.80
N ALA A 224 -30.65 6.28 -12.82
CA ALA A 224 -29.26 6.09 -13.24
C ALA A 224 -29.01 6.45 -14.71
N LEU A 225 -30.03 6.34 -15.56
CA LEU A 225 -29.92 6.67 -16.99
C LEU A 225 -30.17 8.16 -17.28
N GLU A 226 -30.64 8.95 -16.33
CA GLU A 226 -30.71 10.42 -16.45
C GLU A 226 -29.32 11.06 -16.32
N SER A 227 -28.40 10.45 -15.56
CA SER A 227 -27.00 10.90 -15.43
C SER A 227 -26.09 10.49 -16.58
N VAL A 228 -26.58 9.68 -17.53
CA VAL A 228 -25.74 9.11 -18.59
C VAL A 228 -25.98 9.81 -19.94
N PRO A 229 -24.91 10.27 -20.63
CA PRO A 229 -25.03 10.87 -21.96
C PRO A 229 -25.64 9.91 -23.00
N LYS A 230 -26.52 10.46 -23.84
CA LYS A 230 -27.23 9.75 -24.91
C LYS A 230 -26.85 10.36 -26.26
N ASP A 231 -26.76 9.54 -27.30
CA ASP A 231 -26.57 10.03 -28.67
C ASP A 231 -27.87 10.67 -29.23
N HIS A 232 -27.78 11.20 -30.45
CA HIS A 232 -28.94 11.78 -31.17
C HIS A 232 -30.09 10.79 -31.42
N HIS A 233 -29.85 9.48 -31.26
CA HIS A 233 -30.83 8.41 -31.41
C HIS A 233 -31.27 7.81 -30.06
N GLY A 234 -30.87 8.41 -28.94
CA GLY A 234 -31.21 7.94 -27.59
C GLY A 234 -30.48 6.67 -27.16
N LYS A 235 -29.41 6.27 -27.85
CA LYS A 235 -28.55 5.15 -27.47
C LYS A 235 -27.49 5.60 -26.48
N ILE A 236 -27.03 4.64 -25.68
CA ILE A 236 -26.08 4.84 -24.59
C ILE A 236 -24.84 4.00 -24.87
N SER A 237 -23.66 4.59 -24.70
CA SER A 237 -22.40 3.84 -24.75
C SER A 237 -22.25 2.98 -23.50
N LYS A 238 -21.85 1.71 -23.68
CA LYS A 238 -21.52 0.83 -22.55
C LYS A 238 -20.40 1.38 -21.68
N ALA A 239 -19.52 2.25 -22.17
CA ALA A 239 -18.49 2.90 -21.36
C ALA A 239 -19.04 3.62 -20.10
N TYR A 240 -20.34 3.98 -20.10
CA TYR A 240 -21.02 4.57 -18.95
C TYR A 240 -21.61 3.55 -17.96
N MET A 241 -21.38 2.24 -18.13
CA MET A 241 -21.97 1.21 -17.26
C MET A 241 -21.49 1.35 -15.82
N ARG A 242 -20.19 1.65 -15.63
CA ARG A 242 -19.61 1.89 -14.30
C ARG A 242 -20.26 3.11 -13.63
N LEU A 243 -20.44 4.20 -14.37
CA LEU A 243 -21.09 5.40 -13.86
C LEU A 243 -22.53 5.09 -13.43
N ALA A 244 -23.29 4.38 -14.26
CA ALA A 244 -24.66 4.01 -13.94
C ALA A 244 -24.75 3.04 -12.76
N LEU A 245 -23.81 2.10 -12.63
CA LEU A 245 -23.72 1.20 -11.48
C LEU A 245 -23.43 1.96 -10.18
N ASP A 246 -22.56 2.97 -10.21
CA ASP A 246 -22.24 3.81 -9.05
C ASP A 246 -23.46 4.58 -8.55
N VAL A 247 -24.31 5.08 -9.47
CA VAL A 247 -25.59 5.71 -9.12
C VAL A 247 -26.59 4.72 -8.51
N LEU A 248 -26.56 3.45 -8.90
CA LEU A 248 -27.41 2.38 -8.35
C LEU A 248 -26.90 1.84 -7.00
N ALA A 249 -25.61 2.00 -6.72
CA ALA A 249 -24.94 1.38 -5.58
C ALA A 249 -25.65 1.63 -4.23
N PRO A 250 -26.08 2.87 -3.88
CA PRO A 250 -26.77 3.14 -2.63
C PRO A 250 -28.10 2.37 -2.49
N SER A 251 -28.88 2.27 -3.57
CA SER A 251 -30.16 1.53 -3.57
C SER A 251 -29.95 0.02 -3.48
N ALA A 252 -28.83 -0.46 -4.02
CA ALA A 252 -28.43 -1.86 -3.98
C ALA A 252 -27.70 -2.25 -2.67
N GLY A 253 -27.49 -1.31 -1.75
CA GLY A 253 -26.72 -1.54 -0.51
C GLY A 253 -25.24 -1.79 -0.76
N LEU A 254 -24.71 -1.28 -1.87
CA LEU A 254 -23.30 -1.35 -2.26
C LEU A 254 -22.59 -0.03 -1.92
N PRO A 255 -21.28 -0.08 -1.61
CA PRO A 255 -20.51 1.14 -1.46
C PRO A 255 -20.25 1.78 -2.84
N PRO A 256 -19.97 3.10 -2.90
CA PRO A 256 -19.48 3.73 -4.12
C PRO A 256 -18.19 3.09 -4.61
N PHE A 257 -17.95 3.15 -5.91
CA PHE A 257 -16.72 2.65 -6.49
C PHE A 257 -15.50 3.42 -5.92
N GLY A 258 -14.46 2.70 -5.49
CA GLY A 258 -13.25 3.30 -4.89
C GLY A 258 -13.31 3.41 -3.37
N ALA A 259 -14.46 3.11 -2.74
CA ALA A 259 -14.59 3.18 -1.29
C ALA A 259 -14.05 1.91 -0.59
N VAL A 260 -14.11 0.75 -1.26
CA VAL A 260 -13.68 -0.54 -0.71
C VAL A 260 -13.01 -1.37 -1.80
N ASP A 261 -11.68 -1.48 -1.79
CA ASP A 261 -10.89 -2.17 -2.83
C ASP A 261 -11.36 -3.60 -3.14
N GLN A 262 -11.74 -4.35 -2.09
CA GLN A 262 -12.26 -5.72 -2.24
C GLN A 262 -13.58 -5.74 -3.02
N MET A 263 -14.44 -4.74 -2.81
CA MET A 263 -15.71 -4.60 -3.51
C MET A 263 -15.50 -4.15 -4.96
N ASP A 264 -14.53 -3.26 -5.20
CA ASP A 264 -14.17 -2.82 -6.54
C ASP A 264 -13.73 -3.99 -7.42
N GLY A 265 -12.96 -4.93 -6.87
CA GLY A 265 -12.59 -6.17 -7.56
C GLY A 265 -13.80 -6.97 -8.06
N ILE A 266 -14.79 -7.16 -7.19
CA ILE A 266 -16.07 -7.84 -7.51
C ILE A 266 -16.84 -7.07 -8.59
N MET A 267 -16.95 -5.74 -8.45
CA MET A 267 -17.67 -4.92 -9.43
C MET A 267 -16.98 -4.92 -10.80
N ILE A 268 -15.65 -4.85 -10.84
CA ILE A 268 -14.86 -4.93 -12.09
C ILE A 268 -15.06 -6.30 -12.75
N GLU A 269 -15.00 -7.39 -11.99
CA GLU A 269 -15.18 -8.74 -12.53
C GLU A 269 -16.58 -8.91 -13.13
N ALA A 270 -17.62 -8.46 -12.42
CA ALA A 270 -18.98 -8.49 -12.91
C ALA A 270 -19.15 -7.67 -14.20
N LEU A 271 -18.59 -6.45 -14.27
CA LEU A 271 -18.61 -5.63 -15.49
C LEU A 271 -17.90 -6.31 -16.68
N LYS A 272 -16.77 -6.98 -16.42
CA LYS A 272 -16.02 -7.74 -17.45
C LYS A 272 -16.83 -8.90 -18.02
N MET A 273 -17.54 -9.66 -17.19
CA MET A 273 -18.34 -10.81 -17.65
C MET A 273 -19.39 -10.44 -18.72
N PHE A 274 -19.91 -9.22 -18.68
CA PHE A 274 -20.95 -8.76 -19.62
C PHE A 274 -20.41 -7.87 -20.75
N ASN A 275 -19.08 -7.78 -20.92
CA ASN A 275 -18.43 -6.85 -21.86
C ASN A 275 -18.99 -5.43 -21.71
N ALA A 276 -19.06 -4.97 -20.46
CA ALA A 276 -19.71 -3.70 -20.11
C ALA A 276 -18.86 -2.46 -20.42
N ASP A 277 -17.70 -2.60 -21.04
CA ASP A 277 -16.78 -1.49 -21.36
C ASP A 277 -16.29 -1.51 -22.82
N ASP A 278 -16.99 -2.23 -23.70
CA ASP A 278 -16.65 -2.32 -25.13
C ASP A 278 -16.98 -1.04 -25.94
N GLY A 279 -17.48 0.01 -25.27
CA GLY A 279 -17.89 1.26 -25.91
C GLY A 279 -19.09 1.16 -26.86
N LYS A 280 -19.72 -0.02 -26.96
CA LYS A 280 -20.82 -0.27 -27.90
C LYS A 280 -22.03 0.58 -27.54
N LEU A 281 -22.65 1.18 -28.54
CA LEU A 281 -23.91 1.90 -28.38
C LEU A 281 -25.07 0.90 -28.30
N VAL A 282 -25.81 0.94 -27.20
CA VAL A 282 -26.96 0.07 -26.91
C VAL A 282 -28.22 0.90 -26.64
N LYS A 283 -29.40 0.29 -26.82
CA LYS A 283 -30.68 0.96 -26.50
C LYS A 283 -30.89 1.03 -24.98
N LYS A 284 -31.76 1.94 -24.53
CA LYS A 284 -32.13 2.12 -23.11
C LYS A 284 -32.47 0.78 -22.42
N ASP A 285 -33.34 -0.02 -23.02
CA ASP A 285 -33.79 -1.29 -22.41
C ASP A 285 -32.69 -2.36 -22.37
N GLU A 286 -31.82 -2.40 -23.39
CA GLU A 286 -30.66 -3.29 -23.41
C GLU A 286 -29.65 -2.89 -22.33
N PHE A 287 -29.41 -1.59 -22.15
CA PHE A 287 -28.54 -1.06 -21.10
C PHE A 287 -29.08 -1.37 -19.70
N LYS A 288 -30.38 -1.17 -19.46
CA LYS A 288 -31.06 -1.55 -18.21
C LYS A 288 -30.93 -3.04 -17.91
N LYS A 289 -31.11 -3.87 -18.93
CA LYS A 289 -30.97 -5.32 -18.82
C LYS A 289 -29.54 -5.70 -18.41
N LEU A 290 -28.53 -5.13 -19.05
CA LEU A 290 -27.12 -5.35 -18.71
C LEU A 290 -26.80 -4.92 -17.28
N LEU A 291 -27.27 -3.75 -16.83
CA LEU A 291 -27.11 -3.31 -15.42
C LEU A 291 -27.73 -4.30 -14.43
N THR A 292 -28.91 -4.81 -14.76
CA THR A 292 -29.62 -5.79 -13.93
C THR A 292 -28.84 -7.11 -13.85
N GLU A 293 -28.26 -7.55 -14.97
CA GLU A 293 -27.42 -8.75 -15.02
C GLU A 293 -26.11 -8.59 -14.23
N VAL A 294 -25.46 -7.43 -14.34
CA VAL A 294 -24.26 -7.07 -13.54
C VAL A 294 -24.59 -7.09 -12.04
N LEU A 295 -25.70 -6.46 -11.62
CA LEU A 295 -26.15 -6.51 -10.23
C LEU A 295 -26.41 -7.96 -9.77
N GLY A 296 -27.06 -8.78 -10.62
CA GLY A 296 -27.27 -10.20 -10.34
C GLY A 296 -25.97 -10.98 -10.15
N CYS A 297 -24.95 -10.70 -10.96
CA CYS A 297 -23.63 -11.30 -10.83
C CYS A 297 -22.95 -10.91 -9.52
N ILE A 298 -22.92 -9.62 -9.17
CA ILE A 298 -22.37 -9.12 -7.90
C ILE A 298 -23.08 -9.78 -6.72
N MET A 299 -24.41 -9.89 -6.77
CA MET A 299 -25.20 -10.56 -5.74
C MET A 299 -24.77 -12.02 -5.52
N LEU A 300 -24.57 -12.78 -6.60
CA LEU A 300 -24.15 -14.19 -6.50
C LEU A 300 -22.75 -14.32 -5.90
N GLN A 301 -21.82 -13.44 -6.27
CA GLN A 301 -20.47 -13.43 -5.69
C GLN A 301 -20.50 -13.12 -4.19
N LEU A 302 -21.25 -12.09 -3.78
CA LEU A 302 -21.37 -11.72 -2.36
C LEU A 302 -22.12 -12.76 -1.51
N GLN A 303 -23.07 -13.49 -2.08
CA GLN A 303 -23.75 -14.58 -1.37
C GLN A 303 -22.81 -15.77 -1.14
N GLY A 304 -21.88 -16.03 -2.05
CA GLY A 304 -20.85 -17.06 -1.89
C GLY A 304 -19.74 -16.65 -0.93
N ASN A 305 -19.39 -15.35 -0.89
CA ASN A 305 -18.34 -14.82 -0.04
C ASN A 305 -18.64 -13.37 0.41
N PRO A 306 -19.34 -13.19 1.56
CA PRO A 306 -19.65 -11.87 2.09
C PRO A 306 -18.40 -11.08 2.48
N ILE A 307 -18.41 -9.76 2.27
CA ILE A 307 -17.32 -8.85 2.66
C ILE A 307 -17.74 -8.08 3.91
N SER A 308 -16.92 -8.10 4.97
CA SER A 308 -17.10 -7.24 6.14
C SER A 308 -16.02 -6.17 6.21
N VAL A 309 -16.44 -4.91 6.29
CA VAL A 309 -15.58 -3.75 6.49
C VAL A 309 -15.79 -3.23 7.91
N PHE A 310 -14.71 -3.14 8.67
CA PHE A 310 -14.71 -2.57 10.02
C PHE A 310 -14.26 -1.12 9.95
N VAL A 311 -15.11 -0.21 10.42
CA VAL A 311 -14.81 1.21 10.53
C VAL A 311 -14.89 1.60 12.00
N ASN A 312 -13.82 2.21 12.49
CA ASN A 312 -13.80 2.82 13.81
C ASN A 312 -13.98 4.33 13.61
N SER A 313 -14.94 4.93 14.30
CA SER A 313 -15.21 6.37 14.21
C SER A 313 -15.36 6.97 15.60
N VAL A 314 -14.89 8.19 15.80
CA VAL A 314 -15.05 8.86 17.09
C VAL A 314 -16.44 9.47 17.20
N VAL A 315 -17.14 9.18 18.30
CA VAL A 315 -18.43 9.77 18.63
C VAL A 315 -18.19 11.05 19.42
N HIS A 316 -18.50 12.19 18.83
CA HIS A 316 -18.59 13.46 19.56
C HIS A 316 -19.95 13.59 20.20
N GLU A 317 -20.14 12.95 21.35
CA GLU A 317 -21.12 13.46 22.32
C GLU A 317 -20.36 14.34 23.31
N PRO A 318 -20.63 15.66 23.35
CA PRO A 318 -20.08 16.50 24.40
C PRO A 318 -20.67 16.01 25.73
N LEU A 319 -19.85 15.39 26.58
CA LEU A 319 -20.23 15.00 27.95
C LEU A 319 -20.38 16.21 28.92
N ALA A 320 -20.62 17.41 28.38
CA ALA A 320 -21.05 18.58 29.14
C ALA A 320 -21.94 19.41 28.20
N SER A 321 -23.27 19.36 28.31
CA SER A 321 -23.99 20.26 29.21
C SER A 321 -25.45 19.82 29.34
N SER A 322 -25.77 18.94 30.27
CA SER A 322 -27.14 18.81 30.80
C SER A 322 -27.17 19.36 32.22
N SER A 323 -27.10 20.69 32.37
CA SER A 323 -27.55 21.41 33.56
C SER A 323 -27.48 22.92 33.33
N THR A 324 -28.46 23.45 32.60
CA THR A 324 -28.95 24.82 32.83
C THR A 324 -30.29 24.98 32.12
N LEU A 325 -31.36 24.61 32.81
CA LEU A 325 -32.71 24.98 32.40
C LEU A 325 -33.47 25.48 33.63
N LEU A 326 -33.85 26.76 33.54
CA LEU A 326 -34.84 27.51 34.34
C LEU A 326 -34.33 28.21 35.60
N GLN A 327 -33.69 29.38 35.41
CA GLN A 327 -34.09 30.56 36.18
C GLN A 327 -34.92 31.46 35.27
N THR A 328 -36.24 31.44 35.49
CA THR A 328 -37.18 32.38 34.91
C THR A 328 -37.11 33.68 35.71
N SER A 329 -36.64 34.76 35.08
CA SER A 329 -36.87 36.12 35.58
C SER A 329 -38.04 36.71 34.79
N SER A 330 -39.01 37.27 35.50
CA SER A 330 -40.08 38.11 34.94
C SER A 330 -40.64 39.00 36.07
N PRO A 331 -41.24 40.16 35.74
CA PRO A 331 -40.91 41.16 34.72
C PRO A 331 -40.11 42.36 35.28
#